data_AF-A0A3S3BM13-F1
#
_entry.id   AF-A0A3S3BM13-F1
#
_cell.length_a   1.000
_cell.length_b   1.000
_cell.length_c   1.000
_cell.angle_alpha   90.00
_cell.angle_beta   90.00
_cell.angle_gamma   90.00
#
_symmetry.space_group_name_H-M   'P 1'
#
loop_
_entity.id
_entity.type
_entity.pdbx_description
1 polymer ?
#
loop_
_entity_poly.entity_id
_entity_poly.type
_entity_poly.pdbx_seq_one_letter_code
_entity_poly.pdbx_strand_id
1 'polypeptide(L)' 'MRARETGFAEVVVVPDEPVATSRPAAPPAVIELEIARKMRLRIPLTTPPTLAAAMVKTPLIDQADRASY' A
#
# COMPACT_ATOMS: atom_id res chain seq x y z
N MET A 1 5.39 49.50 1.74
CA MET A 1 4.94 48.18 1.25
C MET A 1 3.44 48.26 0.96
N ARG A 2 3.00 48.02 -0.28
CA ARG A 2 1.57 47.83 -0.57
C ARG A 2 1.29 46.33 -0.57
N ALA A 3 0.71 45.83 0.51
CA ALA A 3 0.15 44.48 0.56
C ALA A 3 -1.14 44.48 -0.26
N ARG A 4 -1.26 43.53 -1.16
CA ARG A 4 -2.41 43.37 -2.06
C ARG A 4 -3.52 42.73 -1.23
N GLU A 5 -4.61 43.44 -0.99
CA GLU A 5 -5.82 42.88 -0.35
C GLU A 5 -6.46 41.88 -1.33
N THR A 6 -6.07 40.61 -1.23
CA THR A 6 -6.75 39.52 -1.92
C THR A 6 -8.00 39.17 -1.13
N GLY A 7 -9.14 39.70 -1.57
CA GLY A 7 -10.44 39.66 -0.90
C GLY A 7 -11.11 38.29 -0.84
N PHE A 8 -10.49 37.34 -0.14
CA PHE A 8 -11.17 36.11 0.28
C PHE A 8 -11.10 36.01 1.81
N ALA A 9 -12.27 35.89 2.43
CA ALA A 9 -12.38 35.63 3.86
C ALA A 9 -12.19 34.13 4.12
N GLU A 10 -11.35 33.79 5.10
CA GLU A 10 -11.19 32.43 5.58
C GLU A 10 -12.47 32.01 6.34
N VAL A 11 -13.14 30.97 5.86
CA VAL A 11 -14.31 30.39 6.52
C VAL A 11 -13.92 29.05 7.10
N VAL A 12 -13.86 28.97 8.43
CA VAL A 12 -13.62 27.73 9.18
C VAL A 12 -14.97 27.18 9.63
N VAL A 13 -15.36 26.03 9.09
CA VAL A 13 -16.57 25.31 9.53
C VAL A 13 -16.17 24.30 10.60
N VAL A 14 -16.62 24.54 11.84
CA VAL A 14 -16.41 23.63 12.96
C VAL A 14 -17.71 22.85 13.19
N PRO A 15 -17.72 21.51 13.12
CA PRO A 15 -18.90 20.73 13.45
C PRO A 15 -19.18 20.76 14.96
N ASP A 16 -20.47 20.88 15.32
CA ASP A 16 -20.95 21.00 16.72
C ASP A 16 -20.79 19.73 17.56
N GLU A 17 -20.64 18.56 16.91
CA GLU A 17 -20.42 17.29 17.58
C GLU A 17 -19.04 16.74 17.21
N PRO A 18 -18.31 16.10 18.14
CA PRO A 18 -17.09 15.40 17.80
C PRO A 18 -17.46 14.24 16.88
N VAL A 19 -17.37 14.48 15.57
CA VAL A 19 -17.40 13.41 14.57
C VAL A 19 -16.28 12.48 14.98
N ALA A 20 -16.65 11.31 15.51
CA ALA A 20 -15.71 10.23 15.71
C ALA A 20 -15.10 9.98 14.33
N THR A 21 -13.91 10.52 14.13
CA THR A 21 -13.11 10.27 12.95
C THR A 21 -12.66 8.83 13.09
N SER A 22 -13.53 7.88 12.73
CA SER A 22 -13.13 6.53 12.41
C SER A 22 -12.28 6.68 11.16
N ARG A 23 -11.01 7.03 11.34
CA ARG A 23 -10.02 7.02 10.28
C ARG A 23 -10.12 5.62 9.68
N PRO A 24 -10.50 5.47 8.40
CA PRO A 24 -10.46 4.16 7.77
C PRO A 24 -9.05 3.63 8.02
N ALA A 25 -8.95 2.47 8.67
CA ALA A 25 -7.66 1.85 8.87
C ALA A 25 -7.01 1.76 7.49
N ALA A 26 -5.88 2.44 7.31
CA ALA A 26 -5.16 2.36 6.06
C ALA A 26 -4.89 0.86 5.79
N PRO A 27 -5.15 0.36 4.58
CA PRO A 27 -4.90 -1.04 4.29
C PRO A 27 -3.44 -1.37 4.64
N PRO A 28 -3.17 -2.55 5.23
CA PRO A 28 -1.83 -2.90 5.67
C PRO A 28 -0.88 -2.88 4.47
N ALA A 29 0.32 -2.35 4.68
CA ALA A 29 1.33 -2.29 3.64
C ALA A 29 1.74 -3.71 3.20
N VAL A 30 1.79 -3.92 1.90
CA VAL A 30 2.11 -5.19 1.24
C VAL A 30 3.11 -4.95 0.11
N ILE A 31 3.94 -5.96 -0.17
CA ILE A 31 4.77 -6.04 -1.37
C ILE A 31 4.02 -6.91 -2.38
N GLU A 32 3.84 -6.41 -3.60
CA GLU A 32 3.20 -7.16 -4.69
C GLU A 32 4.25 -7.55 -5.74
N LEU A 33 4.29 -8.84 -6.09
CA LEU A 33 5.18 -9.39 -7.08
C LEU A 33 4.38 -10.09 -8.17
N GLU A 34 4.73 -9.84 -9.43
CA GLU A 34 4.19 -10.58 -10.57
C GLU A 34 5.26 -11.54 -11.11
N ILE A 35 4.92 -12.84 -11.18
CA ILE A 35 5.80 -13.90 -11.63
C ILE A 35 5.34 -14.36 -13.01
N ALA A 36 6.18 -14.11 -14.02
CA ALA A 36 5.97 -14.49 -15.41
C ALA A 36 4.55 -14.17 -15.97
N ARG A 37 3.88 -13.13 -15.45
CA ARG A 37 2.48 -12.76 -15.77
C ARG A 37 1.44 -13.86 -15.52
N LYS A 38 1.80 -14.92 -14.79
CA LYS A 38 0.92 -16.07 -14.51
C LYS A 38 0.45 -16.07 -13.06
N MET A 39 1.24 -15.49 -12.16
CA MET A 39 0.98 -15.51 -10.74
C MET A 39 1.28 -14.15 -10.12
N ARG A 40 0.40 -13.72 -9.20
CA ARG A 40 0.60 -12.54 -8.37
C ARG A 40 0.78 -12.98 -6.92
N LEU A 41 1.89 -12.62 -6.33
CA LEU A 41 2.22 -12.90 -4.93
C LEU A 41 2.12 -11.61 -4.13
N ARG A 42 1.45 -11.66 -2.97
CA ARG A 42 1.33 -10.52 -2.04
C ARG A 42 1.99 -10.91 -0.71
N ILE A 43 2.92 -10.10 -0.24
CA ILE A 43 3.69 -10.33 0.98
C ILE A 43 3.42 -9.19 1.96
N PRO A 44 2.71 -9.43 3.07
CA PRO A 44 2.57 -8.44 4.14
C PRO A 44 3.92 -8.01 4.70
N LEU A 45 4.09 -6.72 5.06
CA LEU A 45 5.33 -6.26 5.71
C LEU A 45 5.58 -6.90 7.09
N THR A 46 4.56 -7.50 7.70
CA THR A 46 4.67 -8.26 8.94
C THR A 46 5.27 -9.66 8.73
N THR A 47 5.47 -10.09 7.48
CA THR A 47 6.00 -11.42 7.17
C THR A 47 7.48 -11.48 7.53
N PRO A 48 7.93 -12.44 8.37
CA PRO A 48 9.35 -12.60 8.67
C PRO A 48 10.19 -12.84 7.40
N PRO A 49 11.44 -12.36 7.34
CA PRO A 49 12.26 -12.44 6.12
C PRO A 49 12.45 -13.86 5.58
N THR A 50 12.61 -14.84 6.46
CA THR A 50 12.79 -16.26 6.08
C THR A 50 11.54 -16.83 5.41
N LEU A 51 10.35 -16.49 5.91
CA LEU A 51 9.08 -16.90 5.34
C LEU A 51 8.81 -16.18 4.02
N ALA A 52 9.09 -14.88 3.95
CA ALA A 52 8.97 -14.11 2.70
C ALA A 52 9.86 -14.70 1.59
N ALA A 53 11.11 -15.05 1.91
CA ALA A 53 12.02 -15.68 0.97
C ALA A 53 11.50 -17.04 0.47
N ALA A 54 10.94 -17.86 1.36
CA ALA A 54 10.33 -19.14 0.99
C ALA A 54 9.15 -18.95 0.03
N MET A 55 8.25 -18.00 0.32
CA MET A 55 7.08 -17.71 -0.53
C MET A 55 7.45 -17.28 -1.95
N VAL A 56 8.58 -16.58 -2.12
CA VAL A 56 9.10 -16.19 -3.45
C VAL A 56 9.78 -17.37 -4.14
N LYS A 57 10.49 -18.22 -3.40
CA LYS A 57 11.30 -19.30 -3.97
C LYS A 57 10.45 -20.46 -4.51
N THR A 58 9.36 -20.83 -3.83
CA THR A 58 8.49 -21.94 -4.24
C THR A 58 7.95 -21.83 -5.67
N PRO A 59 7.34 -20.70 -6.10
CA PRO A 59 6.88 -20.54 -7.49
C PRO A 59 8.02 -20.42 -8.52
N LEU A 60 9.21 -19.95 -8.10
CA LEU A 60 10.37 -19.88 -9.00
C LEU A 60 10.96 -21.26 -9.31
N ILE A 61 10.91 -22.19 -8.36
CA ILE A 61 11.37 -23.57 -8.57
C ILE A 61 10.51 -24.28 -9.62
N ASP A 62 9.17 -24.20 -9.50
CA ASP A 62 8.24 -24.78 -10.48
C ASP A 62 8.41 -24.16 -11.89
N GLN A 63 8.71 -22.86 -11.97
CA GLN A 63 8.96 -22.20 -13.24
C GLN A 63 10.30 -22.60 -13.87
N ALA A 64 11.35 -22.82 -13.07
CA ALA A 64 12.66 -23.25 -13.54
C ALA A 64 12.61 -24.67 -14.12
N ASP A 65 11.88 -25.58 -13.46
CA ASP A 65 11.67 -26.94 -13.95
C ASP A 65 10.91 -26.93 -15.29
N ARG A 66 9.90 -26.08 -15.42
CA ARG A 66 9.08 -25.98 -16.64
C ARG A 66 9.78 -25.33 -17.84
N ALA A 67 10.85 -24.57 -17.62
CA ALA A 67 11.66 -23.97 -18.69
C ALA A 67 12.83 -24.86 -19.15
N SER A 68 13.05 -26.00 -18.47
CA SER A 68 14.15 -26.93 -18.74
C SER A 68 13.74 -28.12 -19.61
N TYR A 69 12.53 -28.10 -20.19
CA TYR A 69 11.96 -29.10 -21.10
C TYR A 69 11.47 -28.41 -22.38
#